data_AF-A0A7Z9R3H2-F1
#
_entry.id   AF-A0A7Z9R3H2-F1
#
_cell.length_a   1.000
_cell.length_b   1.000
_cell.length_c   1.000
_cell.angle_alpha   90.00
_cell.angle_beta   90.00
_cell.angle_gamma   90.00
#
_symmetry.space_group_name_H-M   'P 1'
#
loop_
_entity.id
_entity.type
_entity.pdbx_description
1 polymer ?
#
loop_
_entity_poly.entity_id
_entity_poly.type
_entity_poly.pdbx_seq_one_letter_code
_entity_poly.pdbx_strand_id
1 'polypeptide(L)' 'MRTTLEIPDTLIKEAMIATQIKTKNKVVMLALEELIKKSKISDLKQYQGKIDLDIDLDVLRDRG' A
#
# COMPACT_ATOMS: atom_id res chain seq x y z
N MET A 1 20.06 -6.31 10.40
CA MET A 1 19.80 -7.43 11.33
C MET A 1 19.51 -8.68 10.51
N ARG A 2 20.06 -9.85 10.87
CA ARG A 2 19.71 -11.13 10.23
C ARG A 2 18.74 -11.86 11.15
N THR A 3 17.58 -12.24 10.60
CA THR A 3 16.50 -12.87 11.34
C THR A 3 16.09 -14.15 10.62
N THR A 4 15.72 -15.18 11.38
CA THR A 4 15.11 -16.41 10.85
C THR A 4 13.60 -16.30 11.03
N LEU A 5 12.84 -16.45 9.95
CA LEU A 5 11.38 -16.41 9.93
C LEU A 5 10.87 -17.68 9.27
N GLU A 6 9.94 -18.38 9.92
CA GLU A 6 9.20 -19.47 9.30
C GLU A 6 7.99 -18.91 8.56
N ILE A 7 8.00 -19.04 7.24
CA ILE A 7 6.94 -18.56 6.35
C ILE A 7 6.56 -19.71 5.43
N PRO A 8 5.25 -19.99 5.20
CA PRO A 8 4.82 -20.99 4.24
C PRO A 8 5.45 -20.77 2.87
N ASP A 9 6.04 -21.83 2.30
CA ASP A 9 6.77 -21.72 1.03
C ASP A 9 5.83 -21.42 -0.16
N THR A 10 4.57 -21.84 -0.07
CA THR A 10 3.53 -21.50 -1.04
C THR A 10 3.28 -19.99 -1.09
N LEU A 11 3.13 -19.35 0.07
CA LEU A 11 2.88 -17.92 0.19
C LEU A 11 4.02 -17.08 -0.39
N ILE A 12 5.28 -17.43 -0.06
CA ILE A 12 6.42 -16.67 -0.57
C ILE A 12 6.58 -16.87 -2.08
N LYS A 13 6.30 -18.08 -2.61
CA LYS A 13 6.36 -18.36 -4.05
C LYS A 13 5.31 -17.59 -4.82
N GLU A 14 4.06 -17.58 -4.35
CA GLU A 14 2.99 -16.80 -4.96
C GLU A 14 3.32 -15.31 -4.98
N ALA A 15 3.82 -14.78 -3.85
CA ALA A 15 4.25 -13.39 -3.78
C ALA A 15 5.41 -13.10 -4.75
N MET A 16 6.40 -13.98 -4.86
CA MET A 16 7.51 -13.85 -5.82
C MET A 16 7.02 -13.84 -7.27
N ILE A 17 6.03 -14.68 -7.63
CA ILE A 17 5.43 -14.71 -8.97
C ILE A 17 4.64 -13.42 -9.22
N ALA A 18 3.81 -12.99 -8.27
CA ALA A 18 2.99 -11.79 -8.37
C ALA A 18 3.84 -10.51 -8.53
N THR A 19 4.97 -10.43 -7.83
CA THR A 19 5.85 -9.25 -7.87
C THR A 19 7.00 -9.39 -8.87
N GLN A 20 7.17 -10.55 -9.52
CA GLN A 20 8.33 -10.89 -10.38
C GLN A 20 9.70 -10.73 -9.68
N ILE A 21 9.74 -10.93 -8.36
CA ILE A 21 10.96 -10.78 -7.56
C ILE A 21 11.61 -12.14 -7.36
N LYS A 22 12.91 -12.22 -7.65
CA LYS A 22 13.68 -13.48 -7.62
C LYS A 22 14.16 -13.90 -6.22
N THR A 23 14.10 -13.03 -5.21
CA THR A 23 14.62 -13.34 -3.87
C THR A 23 13.58 -13.19 -2.77
N LYS A 24 13.51 -14.19 -1.88
CA LYS A 24 12.60 -14.20 -0.72
C LYS A 24 12.77 -12.96 0.15
N ASN A 25 14.01 -12.53 0.41
CA ASN A 25 14.28 -11.33 1.20
C ASN A 25 13.70 -10.06 0.58
N LYS A 26 13.81 -9.86 -0.74
CA LYS A 26 13.26 -8.67 -1.39
C LYS A 26 11.74 -8.65 -1.36
N VAL A 27 11.09 -9.81 -1.50
CA VAL A 27 9.64 -9.91 -1.36
C VAL A 27 9.18 -9.53 0.04
N VAL A 28 9.87 -10.02 1.07
CA VAL A 28 9.54 -9.68 2.46
C VAL A 28 9.73 -8.18 2.73
N MET A 29 10.82 -7.59 2.25
CA MET A 29 11.04 -6.14 2.38
C MET A 29 9.93 -5.34 1.71
N LEU A 30 9.59 -5.68 0.46
CA LEU A 30 8.51 -5.02 -0.27
C LEU A 30 7.15 -5.15 0.45
N ALA A 31 6.84 -6.33 0.98
CA ALA A 31 5.60 -6.56 1.71
C ALA A 31 5.49 -5.67 2.97
N LEU A 32 6.61 -5.49 3.70
CA LEU A 32 6.67 -4.62 4.87
C LEU A 32 6.55 -3.14 4.51
N GLU A 33 7.24 -2.69 3.45
CA GLU A 33 7.14 -1.32 2.94
C GLU A 33 5.70 -0.99 2.52
N GLU A 34 5.06 -1.90 1.81
CA GLU A 34 3.68 -1.72 1.34
C GLU A 34 2.69 -1.73 2.51
N LEU A 35 2.93 -2.53 3.55
CA LEU A 35 2.11 -2.51 4.77
C LEU A 35 2.20 -1.14 5.47
N ILE A 36 3.40 -0.59 5.63
CA ILE A 36 3.61 0.74 6.22
C ILE A 36 2.93 1.82 5.38
N LYS A 37 3.10 1.75 4.05
CA LYS A 37 2.48 2.70 3.11
C LYS A 37 0.95 2.67 3.21
N LYS A 38 0.36 1.47 3.24
CA LYS A 38 -1.10 1.29 3.41
C LYS A 38 -1.59 1.85 4.73
N SER A 39 -0.87 1.64 5.83
CA SER A 39 -1.21 2.21 7.14
C SER A 39 -1.25 3.74 7.07
N LYS A 40 -0.20 4.38 6.53
CA LYS A 40 -0.14 5.84 6.39
C LYS A 40 -1.28 6.40 5.54
N ILE A 41 -1.60 5.73 4.42
CA ILE A 41 -2.73 6.13 3.57
C ILE A 41 -4.05 5.97 4.32
N SER A 42 -4.22 4.90 5.10
CA SER A 42 -5.40 4.68 5.92
C SER A 42 -5.59 5.80 6.95
N ASP A 43 -4.50 6.24 7.59
CA ASP A 43 -4.54 7.36 8.53
C ASP A 43 -4.95 8.66 7.82
N LEU A 44 -4.41 8.92 6.64
CA LEU A 44 -4.81 10.08 5.83
C LEU A 44 -6.29 10.04 5.42
N LYS A 45 -6.82 8.86 5.10
CA LYS A 45 -8.26 8.69 4.81
C LYS A 45 -9.15 9.04 6.00
N GLN A 46 -8.67 9.00 7.24
CA GLN A 46 -9.44 9.44 8.41
C GLN A 46 -9.72 10.95 8.43
N TYR A 47 -9.04 11.73 7.57
CA TYR A 47 -9.27 13.15 7.38
C TYR A 47 -10.29 13.44 6.26
N GLN A 48 -10.77 12.42 5.56
CA GLN A 48 -11.82 12.56 4.54
C GLN A 48 -13.09 13.14 5.17
N GLY A 49 -13.56 14.28 4.66
CA GLY A 49 -14.74 14.98 5.17
C GLY A 49 -14.51 15.80 6.46
N LYS A 50 -13.30 15.80 7.02
CA LYS A 50 -12.92 16.69 8.14
C LYS A 50 -12.33 18.01 7.69
N ILE A 51 -11.83 18.05 6.46
CA ILE A 51 -11.30 19.26 5.84
C ILE A 51 -12.44 19.85 5.02
N ASP A 52 -12.91 21.02 5.46
CA ASP A 52 -13.81 21.83 4.65
C ASP A 52 -12.99 22.40 3.49
N LEU A 53 -13.19 21.84 2.32
CA LEU A 53 -12.52 22.26 1.10
C LEU A 53 -13.46 23.23 0.42
N ASP A 54 -13.12 24.52 0.45
CA ASP A 54 -13.83 25.59 -0.25
C ASP A 54 -13.62 25.44 -1.78
N ILE A 55 -14.31 24.47 -2.38
CA ILE A 55 -14.25 24.17 -3.80
C ILE A 55 -15.65 23.98 -4.37
N ASP A 56 -15.91 24.71 -5.44
CA ASP A 56 -17.10 24.55 -6.26
C ASP A 56 -16.89 23.39 -7.25
N LEU A 57 -17.58 22.27 -6.99
CA LEU A 57 -17.52 21.07 -7.82
C LEU A 57 -18.22 21.25 -9.18
N ASP A 58 -19.14 22.20 -9.32
CA ASP A 58 -19.85 22.45 -10.57
C ASP A 58 -18.96 23.22 -11.54
N VAL A 59 -18.18 24.20 -11.05
CA VAL A 59 -17.13 24.88 -11.83
C VAL A 59 -16.06 23.90 -12.30
N LEU A 60 -15.64 22.97 -11.44
CA LEU A 60 -14.57 22.01 -11.77
C LEU A 60 -15.00 20.91 -12.75
N ARG A 61 -16.30 20.59 -12.80
CA ARG A 61 -16.80 19.46 -13.60
C ARG A 61 -17.27 19.85 -14.99
N ASP A 62 -17.24 21.14 -15.33
CA ASP A 62 -17.64 21.70 -16.63
C ASP A 62 -18.91 21.04 -17.17
N ARG A 63 -19.90 20.83 -16.27
CA ARG A 63 -21.23 20.37 -16.65
C ARG A 63 -22.05 21.58 -17.09
N GLY A 64 -21.56 22.25 -18.12
CA GLY A 64 -22.26 23.27 -18.91
C GLY A 64 -23.00 22.65 -20.08
#